data_AF-A0A420W145-F1
#
_entry.id   AF-A0A420W145-F1
#
_cell.length_a   1.000
_cell.length_b   1.000
_cell.length_c   1.000
_cell.angle_alpha   90.00
_cell.angle_beta   90.00
_cell.angle_gamma   90.00
#
_symmetry.space_group_name_H-M   'P 1'
#
loop_
_entity.id
_entity.type
_entity.pdbx_description
1 polymer ?
#
loop_
_entity_poly.entity_id
_entity_poly.type
_entity_poly.pdbx_seq_one_letter_code
_entity_poly.pdbx_strand_id
1 'polypeptide(L)'
;MPVSFTDFNPNEDHSFIEEADELLRNFLAQDNSHRLTVSAYVYQNCMDFLDAIGYDDADDAMWKMKQPEEVWQFVKCTGLYVSREPYDDKGVYLQLLCDCDWEQEHGLQLVYNKQGKLVRVSAQDGHIIG
;
A
#
# COMPACT_ATOMS: atom_id res chain seq x y z
N MET A 1 -11.42 9.01 -3.99
CA MET A 1 -10.38 8.48 -4.87
C MET A 1 -11.01 7.42 -5.76
N PRO A 2 -10.87 7.47 -7.10
CA PRO A 2 -11.41 6.45 -8.00
C PRO A 2 -10.62 5.13 -7.88
N VAL A 3 -11.26 4.01 -8.21
CA VAL A 3 -10.61 2.71 -8.36
C VAL A 3 -10.22 2.53 -9.83
N SER A 4 -8.98 2.14 -10.10
CA SER A 4 -8.50 1.88 -11.46
C SER A 4 -8.13 0.41 -11.62
N PHE A 5 -8.60 -0.24 -12.69
CA PHE A 5 -8.17 -1.60 -13.04
C PHE A 5 -7.03 -1.51 -14.04
N THR A 6 -5.90 -2.16 -13.75
CA THR A 6 -4.73 -2.16 -14.64
C THR A 6 -4.56 -3.53 -15.29
N ASP A 7 -4.08 -3.52 -16.53
CA ASP A 7 -3.76 -4.72 -17.32
C ASP A 7 -4.93 -5.73 -17.50
N PHE A 8 -6.16 -5.27 -17.26
CA PHE A 8 -7.36 -6.08 -17.42
C PHE A 8 -7.76 -6.20 -18.90
N ASN A 9 -7.79 -7.43 -19.41
CA ASN A 9 -8.34 -7.77 -20.71
C ASN A 9 -9.60 -8.65 -20.56
N PRO A 10 -10.82 -8.12 -20.82
CA PRO A 10 -12.06 -8.87 -20.62
C PRO A 10 -12.22 -10.09 -21.53
N ASN A 11 -11.44 -10.18 -22.62
CA ASN A 11 -11.47 -11.32 -23.53
C ASN A 11 -10.59 -12.48 -23.06
N GLU A 12 -9.68 -12.24 -22.13
CA GLU A 12 -8.70 -13.23 -21.65
C GLU A 12 -8.92 -13.58 -20.18
N ASP A 13 -9.43 -12.64 -19.39
CA ASP A 13 -9.64 -12.79 -17.95
C ASP A 13 -11.11 -12.55 -17.60
N HIS A 14 -11.90 -13.62 -17.64
CA HIS A 14 -13.33 -13.54 -17.38
C HIS A 14 -13.69 -13.48 -15.89
N SER A 15 -12.76 -13.82 -14.99
CA SER A 15 -13.00 -13.84 -13.54
C SER A 15 -12.50 -12.59 -12.82
N PHE A 16 -11.67 -11.75 -13.47
CA PHE A 16 -11.11 -10.54 -12.88
C PHE A 16 -12.13 -9.66 -12.17
N ILE A 17 -13.25 -9.35 -12.83
CA ILE A 17 -14.25 -8.41 -12.30
C ILE A 17 -14.90 -8.96 -11.03
N GLU A 18 -15.21 -10.26 -11.01
CA GLU A 18 -15.80 -10.91 -9.83
C GLU A 18 -14.79 -10.94 -8.67
N GLU A 19 -13.53 -11.30 -8.95
CA GLU A 19 -12.46 -11.31 -7.93
C GLU A 19 -12.14 -9.91 -7.39
N ALA A 20 -12.11 -8.90 -8.27
CA ALA A 20 -11.92 -7.50 -7.92
C ALA A 20 -13.07 -6.95 -7.09
N ASP A 21 -14.32 -7.29 -7.42
CA ASP A 21 -15.49 -6.89 -6.63
C ASP A 21 -15.44 -7.51 -5.22
N GLU A 22 -15.08 -8.79 -5.10
CA GLU A 22 -14.91 -9.44 -3.80
C GLU A 22 -13.80 -8.79 -2.95
N LEU A 23 -12.64 -8.57 -3.56
CA LEU A 23 -11.51 -7.85 -2.96
C LEU A 23 -11.92 -6.46 -2.45
N LEU A 24 -12.56 -5.67 -3.29
CA LEU A 24 -12.99 -4.30 -2.95
C LEU A 24 -14.04 -4.30 -1.85
N ARG A 25 -15.00 -5.24 -1.88
CA ARG A 25 -15.98 -5.39 -0.79
C ARG A 25 -15.29 -5.70 0.53
N ASN A 26 -14.35 -6.63 0.55
CA ASN A 26 -13.64 -7.03 1.76
C ASN A 26 -12.76 -5.89 2.31
N PHE A 27 -12.09 -5.15 1.43
CA PHE A 27 -11.28 -3.99 1.79
C PHE A 27 -12.13 -2.82 2.30
N LEU A 28 -13.20 -2.46 1.60
CA LEU A 28 -14.08 -1.33 1.97
C LEU A 28 -14.96 -1.63 3.19
N ALA A 29 -15.17 -2.91 3.52
CA ALA A 29 -15.83 -3.32 4.76
C ALA A 29 -14.93 -3.16 5.99
N GLN A 30 -13.62 -2.98 5.83
CA GLN A 30 -12.73 -2.66 6.95
C GLN A 30 -13.09 -1.28 7.49
N ASP A 31 -13.15 -1.16 8.81
CA ASP A 31 -13.34 0.14 9.44
C ASP A 31 -12.02 0.94 9.47
N ASN A 32 -12.11 2.23 9.82
CA ASN A 32 -10.95 3.11 9.92
C ASN A 32 -9.90 2.64 10.95
N SER A 33 -10.27 1.74 11.88
CA SER A 33 -9.32 1.18 12.84
C SER A 33 -8.39 0.15 12.20
N HIS A 34 -8.75 -0.43 11.05
CA HIS A 34 -7.84 -1.29 10.28
C HIS A 34 -6.56 -0.54 9.89
N ARG A 35 -6.64 0.76 9.60
CA ARG A 35 -5.44 1.58 9.36
C ARG A 35 -4.50 1.57 10.56
N LEU A 36 -5.04 1.56 11.77
CA LEU A 36 -4.25 1.51 13.01
C LEU A 36 -3.54 0.17 13.16
N THR A 37 -4.20 -0.95 12.81
CA THR A 37 -3.62 -2.30 12.93
C THR A 37 -2.43 -2.53 12.00
N VAL A 38 -2.34 -1.78 10.90
CA VAL A 38 -1.25 -1.86 9.94
C VAL A 38 -0.17 -0.79 10.12
N SER A 39 -0.34 0.14 11.07
CA SER A 39 0.60 1.24 11.31
C SER A 39 2.01 0.74 11.60
N ALA A 40 2.16 -0.38 12.32
CA ALA A 40 3.45 -0.95 12.64
C ALA A 40 4.30 -1.27 11.39
N TYR A 41 3.67 -1.75 10.31
CA TYR A 41 4.38 -2.08 9.07
C TYR A 41 4.82 -0.84 8.30
N VAL A 42 3.97 0.19 8.26
CA VAL A 42 4.28 1.47 7.60
C VAL A 42 5.34 2.25 8.39
N TYR A 43 5.21 2.27 9.71
CA TYR A 43 6.21 2.83 10.60
C TYR A 43 7.57 2.14 10.42
N GLN A 44 7.60 0.80 10.36
CA GLN A 44 8.83 0.06 10.11
C GLN A 44 9.46 0.46 8.78
N ASN A 45 8.68 0.55 7.70
CA ASN A 45 9.18 1.00 6.40
C ASN A 45 9.79 2.41 6.44
N CYS A 46 9.16 3.34 7.15
CA CYS A 46 9.68 4.69 7.38
C CYS A 46 11.01 4.65 8.16
N MET A 47 11.05 3.94 9.29
CA MET A 47 12.25 3.88 10.12
C MET A 47 13.42 3.16 9.42
N ASP A 48 13.15 2.08 8.68
CA ASP A 48 14.17 1.38 7.90
C ASP A 48 14.84 2.33 6.87
N PHE A 49 14.04 3.21 6.26
CA PHE A 49 14.54 4.21 5.33
C PHE A 49 15.38 5.28 6.06
N LEU A 50 14.84 5.88 7.12
CA LEU A 50 15.53 6.91 7.90
C LEU A 50 16.85 6.39 8.50
N ASP A 51 16.87 5.16 9.00
CA ASP A 51 18.07 4.50 9.51
C ASP A 51 19.12 4.30 8.40
N ALA A 52 18.69 4.03 7.16
CA ALA A 52 19.59 3.81 6.03
C ALA A 52 20.24 5.10 5.51
N ILE A 53 19.51 6.22 5.49
CA ILE A 53 20.02 7.51 5.03
C ILE A 53 20.69 8.33 6.14
N GLY A 54 20.39 8.00 7.41
CA GLY A 54 20.85 8.72 8.58
C GLY A 54 19.99 9.93 8.92
N TYR A 55 20.20 10.49 10.11
CA TYR A 55 19.44 11.63 10.60
C TYR A 55 19.71 12.92 9.80
N ASP A 56 18.63 13.60 9.40
CA ASP A 56 18.61 14.97 8.88
C ASP A 56 17.59 15.82 9.67
N ASP A 57 17.84 17.12 9.83
CA ASP A 57 16.95 18.03 10.54
C ASP A 57 15.58 18.17 9.86
N ALA A 58 15.50 17.95 8.54
CA ALA A 58 14.24 17.92 7.80
C ALA A 58 13.33 16.76 8.26
N ASP A 59 13.92 15.67 8.75
CA ASP A 59 13.23 14.44 9.14
C ASP A 59 12.97 14.35 10.65
N ASP A 60 13.39 15.36 11.42
CA ASP A 60 13.31 15.39 12.89
C ASP A 60 11.91 15.06 13.44
N ALA A 61 10.86 15.50 12.73
CA ALA A 61 9.48 15.19 13.09
C ALA A 61 9.17 13.68 13.03
N MET A 62 9.72 12.97 12.04
CA MET A 62 9.55 11.53 11.89
C MET A 62 10.36 10.76 12.96
N TRP A 63 11.61 11.17 13.23
CA TRP A 63 12.43 10.60 14.30
C TRP A 63 11.81 10.75 15.70
N LYS A 64 10.97 11.77 15.89
CA LYS A 64 10.36 12.08 17.19
C LYS A 64 9.02 11.40 17.43
N MET A 65 8.49 10.65 16.45
CA MET A 65 7.24 9.89 16.60
C MET A 65 7.22 9.10 17.92
N LYS A 66 6.11 9.14 18.65
CA LYS A 66 5.95 8.43 19.93
C LYS A 66 5.22 7.12 19.81
N GLN A 67 4.42 6.97 18.74
CA GLN A 67 3.63 5.79 18.48
C GLN A 67 3.62 5.49 16.96
N PRO A 68 3.59 4.21 16.54
CA PRO A 68 3.57 3.86 15.12
C PRO A 68 2.43 4.50 14.33
N GLU A 69 1.28 4.74 14.96
CA GLU A 69 0.11 5.36 14.36
C GLU A 69 0.36 6.81 13.91
N GLU A 70 1.38 7.48 14.44
CA GLU A 70 1.75 8.84 14.04
C GLU A 70 2.32 8.89 12.61
N VAL A 71 2.79 7.75 12.07
CA VAL A 71 3.36 7.68 10.71
C VAL A 71 2.39 8.17 9.64
N TRP A 72 1.08 8.02 9.86
CA TRP A 72 0.04 8.44 8.93
C TRP A 72 -0.07 9.96 8.75
N GLN A 73 0.62 10.75 9.58
CA GLN A 73 0.73 12.20 9.40
C GLN A 73 1.64 12.57 8.22
N PHE A 74 2.53 11.65 7.84
CA PHE A 74 3.54 11.81 6.79
C PHE A 74 3.20 10.99 5.53
N VAL A 75 1.97 10.47 5.44
CA VAL A 75 1.52 9.61 4.34
C VAL A 75 0.25 10.17 3.73
N LYS A 76 0.25 10.33 2.40
CA LYS A 76 -0.90 10.79 1.65
C LYS A 76 -1.18 9.87 0.49
N CYS A 77 -2.28 9.13 0.55
CA CYS A 77 -2.63 8.21 -0.53
C CYS A 77 -3.22 8.91 -1.75
N THR A 78 -2.68 8.56 -2.91
CA THR A 78 -2.88 9.25 -4.20
C THR A 78 -3.54 8.37 -5.23
N GLY A 79 -3.43 7.04 -5.12
CA GLY A 79 -4.03 6.11 -6.07
C GLY A 79 -4.51 4.80 -5.45
N LEU A 80 -5.58 4.25 -6.05
CA LEU A 80 -6.10 2.93 -5.72
C LEU A 80 -6.22 2.12 -7.01
N TYR A 81 -5.44 1.05 -7.09
CA TYR A 81 -5.38 0.19 -8.27
C TYR A 81 -5.74 -1.24 -7.91
N VAL A 82 -6.38 -1.94 -8.83
CA VAL A 82 -6.60 -3.39 -8.74
C VAL A 82 -5.99 -4.03 -9.97
N SER A 83 -5.19 -5.07 -9.73
CA SER A 83 -4.39 -5.72 -10.76
C SER A 83 -4.28 -7.21 -10.47
N ARG A 84 -4.11 -8.01 -11.53
CA ARG A 84 -3.73 -9.42 -11.37
C ARG A 84 -2.20 -9.51 -11.32
N GLU A 85 -1.67 -10.30 -10.38
CA GLU A 85 -0.24 -10.59 -10.32
C GLU A 85 0.22 -11.28 -11.62
N PRO A 86 1.16 -10.69 -12.39
CA PRO A 86 1.52 -11.21 -13.70
C PRO A 86 2.40 -12.45 -13.67
N TYR A 87 2.99 -12.87 -12.54
CA TYR A 87 3.93 -13.98 -12.53
C TYR A 87 3.53 -15.14 -11.62
N ASP A 88 3.42 -14.89 -10.32
CA ASP A 88 3.42 -15.93 -9.29
C ASP A 88 2.05 -16.61 -9.13
N ASP A 89 1.29 -16.24 -8.11
CA ASP A 89 0.03 -16.88 -7.76
C ASP A 89 -1.14 -16.49 -8.68
N LYS A 90 -0.93 -15.51 -9.56
CA LYS A 90 -1.95 -14.90 -10.42
C LYS A 90 -3.16 -14.36 -9.64
N GLY A 91 -2.96 -14.01 -8.38
CA GLY A 91 -3.99 -13.44 -7.51
C GLY A 91 -4.40 -12.03 -7.94
N VAL A 92 -5.60 -11.61 -7.57
CA VAL A 92 -6.04 -10.21 -7.72
C VAL A 92 -5.74 -9.45 -6.43
N TYR A 93 -5.03 -8.35 -6.59
CA TYR A 93 -4.50 -7.54 -5.50
C TYR A 93 -4.95 -6.09 -5.63
N LEU A 94 -5.16 -5.45 -4.48
CA LEU A 94 -5.37 -4.01 -4.39
C LEU A 94 -4.04 -3.36 -4.03
N GLN A 95 -3.64 -2.36 -4.80
CA GLN A 95 -2.47 -1.53 -4.55
C GLN A 95 -2.96 -0.13 -4.16
N LEU A 96 -2.63 0.29 -2.95
CA LEU A 96 -2.83 1.64 -2.46
C LEU A 96 -1.50 2.38 -2.58
N LEU A 97 -1.41 3.31 -3.53
CA LEU A 97 -0.23 4.14 -3.72
C LEU A 97 -0.37 5.41 -2.90
N CYS A 98 0.69 5.79 -2.22
CA CYS A 98 0.75 6.97 -1.38
C CYS A 98 2.07 7.71 -1.60
N ASP A 99 2.02 9.03 -1.51
CA ASP A 99 3.21 9.83 -1.29
C ASP A 99 3.58 9.71 0.19
N CYS A 100 4.87 9.76 0.49
CA CYS A 100 5.37 9.84 1.86
C CYS A 100 6.54 10.80 1.98
N ASP A 101 6.72 11.37 3.17
CA ASP A 101 7.71 12.44 3.36
C ASP A 101 9.16 11.90 3.41
N TRP A 102 9.36 10.62 3.78
CA TRP A 102 10.69 10.01 3.87
C TRP A 102 11.25 9.59 2.50
N GLU A 103 10.43 9.02 1.61
CA GLU A 103 10.86 8.58 0.28
C GLU A 103 10.09 9.34 -0.81
N GLN A 104 10.50 10.59 -1.04
CA GLN A 104 9.77 11.52 -1.89
C GLN A 104 9.84 11.20 -3.40
N GLU A 105 10.83 10.41 -3.83
CA GLU A 105 10.99 10.07 -5.26
C GLU A 105 10.09 8.90 -5.65
N HIS A 106 10.01 7.88 -4.79
CA HIS A 106 9.29 6.64 -5.08
C HIS A 106 7.98 6.48 -4.30
N GLY A 107 7.79 7.20 -3.20
CA GLY A 107 6.61 7.09 -2.33
C GLY A 107 6.47 5.72 -1.68
N LEU A 108 5.23 5.40 -1.30
CA LEU A 108 4.83 4.22 -0.55
C LEU A 108 3.75 3.42 -1.30
N GLN A 109 3.84 2.10 -1.25
CA GLN A 109 2.87 1.15 -1.79
C GLN A 109 2.41 0.22 -0.66
N LEU A 110 1.09 0.09 -0.50
CA LEU A 110 0.47 -0.92 0.35
C LEU A 110 -0.33 -1.88 -0.51
N VAL A 111 -0.09 -3.18 -0.35
CA VAL A 111 -0.73 -4.22 -1.16
C VAL A 111 -1.62 -5.09 -0.29
N TYR A 112 -2.87 -5.23 -0.71
CA TYR A 112 -3.89 -6.03 -0.03
C TYR A 112 -4.34 -7.19 -0.92
N ASN A 113 -4.47 -8.36 -0.32
CA ASN A 113 -4.97 -9.55 -1.00
C ASN A 113 -6.51 -9.59 -1.01
N LYS A 114 -7.08 -10.59 -1.69
CA LYS A 114 -8.53 -10.80 -1.85
C LYS A 114 -9.35 -10.78 -0.55
N GLN A 115 -8.74 -11.14 0.60
CA GLN A 115 -9.41 -11.09 1.91
C GLN A 115 -9.38 -9.69 2.57
N GLY A 116 -8.84 -8.67 1.88
CA GLY A 116 -8.64 -7.34 2.44
C GLY A 116 -7.50 -7.27 3.46
N LYS A 117 -6.59 -8.26 3.47
CA LYS A 117 -5.45 -8.29 4.39
C LYS A 117 -4.24 -7.65 3.72
N LEU A 118 -3.55 -6.76 4.45
CA LEU A 118 -2.26 -6.23 4.04
C LEU A 118 -1.23 -7.37 3.94
N VAL A 119 -0.60 -7.48 2.78
CA VAL A 119 0.41 -8.51 2.48
C VAL A 119 1.78 -7.93 2.16
N ARG A 120 1.87 -6.64 1.78
CA ARG A 120 3.16 -5.97 1.50
C ARG A 120 3.10 -4.48 1.77
N VAL A 121 4.21 -3.94 2.24
CA VAL A 121 4.52 -2.51 2.36
C VAL A 121 5.90 -2.29 1.75
N SER A 122 6.01 -1.42 0.75
CA SER A 122 7.26 -1.17 0.01
C SER A 122 7.26 0.22 -0.62
N ALA A 123 8.38 0.61 -1.23
CA ALA A 123 8.37 1.70 -2.21
C ALA A 123 7.53 1.31 -3.44
N GLN A 124 7.16 2.29 -4.27
CA GLN A 124 6.50 2.03 -5.55
C GLN A 124 7.53 1.55 -6.58
N ASP A 125 7.91 0.27 -6.49
CA ASP A 125 8.98 -0.35 -7.29
C ASP A 125 8.47 -1.09 -8.56
N GLY A 126 7.17 -1.04 -8.81
CA GLY A 126 6.53 -1.70 -9.95
C GLY A 126 6.24 -3.19 -9.75
N HIS A 127 6.51 -3.75 -8.56
CA HIS A 127 6.09 -5.10 -8.19
C HIS A 127 4.81 -5.06 -7.34
N ILE A 128 4.05 -6.17 -7.33
CA ILE A 128 2.87 -6.30 -6.46
C ILE A 128 3.22 -7.11 -5.21
N ILE A 129 3.73 -8.33 -5.34
CA ILE A 129 4.05 -9.19 -4.17
C ILE A 129 5.54 -9.27 -3.80
N GLY A 130 6.45 -8.90 -4.72
CA GLY A 130 7.91 -8.96 -4.53
C GLY A 130 8.55 -10.21 -5.10
#